data_AF-A0A4R9KC01-F1
#
_entry.id   AF-A0A4R9KC01-F1
#
_cell.length_a   1.000
_cell.length_b   1.000
_cell.length_c   1.000
_cell.angle_alpha   90.00
_cell.angle_beta   90.00
_cell.angle_gamma   90.00
#
_symmetry.space_group_name_H-M   'P 1'
#
loop_
_entity.id
_entity.type
_entity.pdbx_description
1 polymer ?
#
loop_
_entity_poly.entity_id
_entity_poly.type
_entity_poly.pdbx_seq_one_letter_code
_entity_poly.pdbx_strand_id
1 'polypeptide(L)'
;MMSDLQIALIAVFIVISAMLGFIFAGIFLTKYQYFEMDFRKGILLKRIKLLRIDLDWKVGKVYEFSKEFGVVKVMNEKEIFIRANLGGERDDYFKFQKNYGPLLLGRIFQSDQELWLEIRMAYPTLVMGLYISSVSSGLFFTGPGFSFIFLGLLVFCSLLGVYFCFIRGWVIRDIIRICRKFCVGLR
;
A
#
# COMPACT_ATOMS: atom_id res chain seq x y z
N MET A 1 11.91 -30.17 23.09
CA MET A 1 11.52 -30.97 21.91
C MET A 1 10.04 -30.73 21.68
N MET A 2 9.62 -30.30 20.49
CA MET A 2 8.19 -30.12 20.21
C MET A 2 7.51 -31.48 20.07
N SER A 3 6.26 -31.60 20.52
CA SER A 3 5.46 -32.80 20.33
C SER A 3 4.87 -32.85 18.91
N ASP A 4 4.55 -34.05 18.41
CA ASP A 4 3.95 -34.23 17.08
C ASP A 4 2.63 -33.46 16.93
N LEU A 5 1.86 -33.34 18.02
CA LEU A 5 0.65 -32.51 18.09
C LEU A 5 0.96 -31.02 17.88
N GLN A 6 2.08 -30.53 18.42
CA GLN A 6 2.53 -29.14 18.20
C GLN A 6 2.88 -28.88 16.74
N ILE A 7 3.57 -29.82 16.11
CA ILE A 7 3.94 -29.73 14.71
C ILE A 7 2.70 -29.72 13.81
N ALA A 8 1.74 -30.63 14.06
CA ALA A 8 0.50 -30.72 13.31
C ALA A 8 -0.35 -29.43 13.41
N LEU A 9 -0.51 -28.88 14.61
CA LEU A 9 -1.28 -27.66 14.83
C LEU A 9 -0.65 -26.43 14.20
N ILE A 10 0.68 -26.32 14.22
CA ILE A 10 1.40 -25.25 13.53
C ILE A 10 1.21 -25.36 12.02
N ALA A 11 1.29 -26.57 11.45
CA ALA A 11 1.06 -26.79 10.04
C ALA A 11 -0.35 -26.37 9.62
N VAL A 12 -1.37 -26.77 10.39
CA VAL A 12 -2.77 -26.37 10.15
C VAL A 12 -2.92 -24.84 10.23
N PHE A 13 -2.31 -24.20 11.23
CA PHE A 13 -2.36 -22.75 11.36
C PHE A 13 -1.74 -22.04 10.14
N ILE A 14 -0.55 -22.45 9.70
CA ILE A 14 0.13 -21.89 8.53
C ILE A 14 -0.77 -21.99 7.29
N VAL A 15 -1.39 -23.15 7.08
CA VAL A 15 -2.31 -23.37 5.94
C VAL A 15 -3.52 -22.45 6.04
N ILE A 16 -4.17 -22.36 7.20
CA ILE A 16 -5.35 -21.49 7.38
C ILE A 16 -4.97 -20.01 7.23
N SER A 17 -3.86 -19.56 7.81
CA SER A 17 -3.38 -18.18 7.67
C SER A 17 -3.03 -17.84 6.23
N ALA A 18 -2.43 -18.77 5.48
CA ALA A 18 -2.18 -18.60 4.06
C ALA A 18 -3.50 -18.48 3.28
N MET A 19 -4.48 -19.36 3.53
CA MET A 19 -5.80 -19.28 2.90
C MET A 19 -6.51 -17.95 3.20
N LEU A 20 -6.51 -17.52 4.47
CA LEU A 20 -7.09 -16.23 4.87
C LEU A 20 -6.34 -15.05 4.25
N GLY A 21 -5.02 -15.12 4.15
CA GLY A 21 -4.21 -14.14 3.45
C GLY A 21 -4.55 -14.04 1.96
N PHE A 22 -4.74 -15.18 1.29
CA PHE A 22 -5.19 -15.23 -0.11
C PHE A 22 -6.62 -14.70 -0.28
N ILE A 23 -7.54 -15.04 0.62
CA ILE A 23 -8.91 -14.51 0.60
C ILE A 23 -8.90 -13.00 0.82
N PHE A 24 -8.13 -12.51 1.80
CA PHE A 24 -7.98 -11.08 2.05
C PHE A 24 -7.39 -10.36 0.83
N ALA A 25 -6.34 -10.91 0.22
CA ALA A 25 -5.80 -10.40 -1.03
C ALA A 25 -6.86 -10.40 -2.14
N GLY A 26 -7.61 -11.48 -2.32
CA GLY A 26 -8.67 -11.61 -3.32
C GLY A 26 -9.79 -10.59 -3.14
N ILE A 27 -10.32 -10.43 -1.92
CA ILE A 27 -11.35 -9.42 -1.59
C ILE A 27 -10.79 -8.00 -1.80
N PHE A 28 -9.54 -7.77 -1.39
CA PHE A 28 -8.92 -6.46 -1.53
C PHE A 28 -8.59 -6.11 -2.98
N LEU A 29 -8.31 -7.10 -3.83
CA LEU A 29 -8.12 -6.87 -5.26
C LEU A 29 -9.47 -6.64 -5.94
N THR A 30 -10.45 -7.51 -5.70
CA THR A 30 -11.76 -7.45 -6.37
C THR A 30 -12.60 -6.22 -5.99
N LYS A 31 -12.62 -5.80 -4.72
CA LYS A 31 -13.40 -4.61 -4.29
C LYS A 31 -12.90 -3.30 -4.89
N TYR A 32 -11.67 -3.28 -5.42
CA TYR A 32 -11.02 -2.09 -5.95
C TYR A 32 -10.64 -2.22 -7.44
N GLN A 33 -11.03 -3.33 -8.08
CA GLN A 33 -10.81 -3.63 -9.49
C GLN A 33 -12.13 -3.51 -10.28
N TYR A 34 -12.38 -2.33 -10.85
CA TYR A 34 -12.78 -2.34 -12.26
C TYR A 34 -11.51 -2.73 -13.04
N PHE A 35 -11.49 -3.98 -13.49
CA PHE A 35 -10.29 -4.76 -13.82
C PHE A 35 -9.40 -4.18 -14.94
N GLU A 36 -8.22 -3.68 -14.58
CA GLU A 36 -6.98 -3.93 -15.32
C GLU A 36 -6.00 -4.57 -14.32
N MET A 37 -5.71 -5.88 -14.47
CA MET A 37 -4.64 -6.55 -13.72
C MET A 37 -3.28 -6.09 -14.23
N ASP A 38 -2.88 -4.88 -13.85
CA ASP A 38 -1.54 -4.36 -14.09
C ASP A 38 -0.77 -4.33 -12.76
N PHE A 39 0.04 -5.38 -12.53
CA PHE A 39 0.90 -5.49 -11.35
C PHE A 39 1.88 -4.31 -11.21
N ARG A 40 2.15 -3.57 -12.30
CA ARG A 40 3.01 -2.39 -12.28
C ARG A 40 2.33 -1.17 -11.67
N LYS A 41 1.00 -1.10 -11.74
CA LYS A 41 0.24 0.09 -11.31
C LYS A 41 -0.10 0.08 -9.82
N GLY A 42 0.04 -1.05 -9.12
CA GLY A 42 -0.33 -1.17 -7.69
C GLY A 42 -1.84 -1.25 -7.45
N ILE A 43 -2.21 -1.36 -6.17
CA ILE A 43 -3.57 -1.50 -5.65
C ILE A 43 -4.23 -0.13 -5.54
N LEU A 44 -5.37 0.09 -6.22
CA LEU A 44 -6.12 1.34 -6.14
C LEU A 44 -6.79 1.48 -4.75
N LEU A 45 -6.48 2.55 -4.02
CA LEU A 45 -7.07 2.83 -2.71
C LEU A 45 -8.23 3.82 -2.77
N LYS A 46 -8.10 4.85 -3.63
CA LYS A 46 -9.08 5.92 -3.78
C LYS A 46 -8.92 6.58 -5.16
N ARG A 47 -10.03 6.95 -5.78
CA ARG A 47 -10.08 7.79 -6.99
C ARG A 47 -10.83 9.08 -6.64
N ILE A 48 -10.27 10.24 -7.02
CA ILE A 48 -10.81 11.57 -6.72
C ILE A 48 -10.85 12.36 -8.02
N LYS A 49 -11.99 12.98 -8.33
CA LYS A 49 -12.10 13.92 -9.45
C LYS A 49 -11.50 15.27 -9.04
N LEU A 50 -10.61 15.80 -9.87
CA LEU A 50 -10.00 17.12 -9.70
C LEU A 50 -10.69 18.13 -10.62
N LEU A 51 -10.76 19.39 -10.20
CA LEU A 51 -11.29 20.46 -11.05
C LEU A 51 -10.19 21.03 -11.95
N ARG A 52 -9.03 21.31 -11.37
CA ARG A 52 -7.90 21.92 -12.08
C ARG A 52 -6.57 21.58 -11.40
N ILE A 53 -5.52 21.55 -12.20
CA ILE A 53 -4.13 21.42 -11.76
C ILE A 53 -3.40 22.70 -12.15
N ASP A 54 -2.67 23.26 -11.19
CA ASP A 54 -1.86 24.46 -11.30
C ASP A 54 -0.37 24.08 -11.39
N LEU A 55 -0.06 23.20 -12.37
CA LEU A 55 1.28 22.76 -12.74
C LEU A 55 1.41 22.83 -14.26
N ASP A 56 2.61 23.16 -14.73
CA ASP A 56 2.92 23.04 -16.16
C ASP A 56 3.04 21.56 -16.53
N TRP A 57 2.34 21.16 -17.58
CA TRP A 57 2.39 19.80 -18.15
C TRP A 57 3.62 19.57 -19.04
N LYS A 58 4.79 20.01 -18.58
CA LYS A 58 6.04 19.81 -19.34
C LYS A 58 6.59 18.41 -19.08
N VAL A 59 6.57 17.57 -20.10
CA VAL A 59 7.06 16.18 -20.04
C VAL A 59 8.49 16.13 -19.49
N GLY A 60 8.72 15.23 -18.53
CA GLY A 60 10.02 15.04 -17.87
C GLY A 60 10.33 16.04 -16.76
N LYS A 61 9.52 17.09 -16.58
CA LYS A 61 9.70 18.06 -15.49
C LYS A 61 9.40 17.39 -14.15
N VAL A 62 10.29 17.64 -13.19
CA VAL A 62 10.20 17.15 -11.82
C VAL A 62 10.01 18.36 -10.90
N TYR A 63 8.96 18.34 -10.10
CA TYR A 63 8.64 19.32 -9.08
C TYR A 63 8.91 18.71 -7.71
N GLU A 64 9.86 19.30 -6.98
CA GLU A 64 10.17 18.92 -5.62
C GLU A 64 9.53 19.93 -4.68
N PHE A 65 8.44 19.53 -4.02
CA PHE A 65 7.73 20.41 -3.10
C PHE A 65 8.35 20.32 -1.71
N SER A 66 9.53 20.90 -1.52
CA SER A 66 10.34 20.73 -0.28
C SER A 66 10.74 19.26 -0.02
N LYS A 67 11.90 19.05 0.62
CA LYS A 67 12.42 17.72 0.96
C LYS A 67 11.45 16.87 1.80
N GLU A 68 10.47 17.51 2.45
CA GLU A 68 9.56 16.88 3.41
C GLU A 68 8.30 16.27 2.81
N PHE A 69 7.89 16.65 1.59
CA PHE A 69 6.56 16.27 1.09
C PHE A 69 6.60 15.24 -0.03
N GLY A 70 7.53 15.34 -0.97
CA GLY A 70 7.61 14.38 -2.07
C GLY A 70 8.01 14.98 -3.42
N VAL A 71 8.02 14.11 -4.42
CA VAL A 71 8.40 14.39 -5.79
C VAL A 71 7.21 14.21 -6.71
N VAL A 72 6.92 15.21 -7.54
CA VAL A 72 5.89 15.16 -8.58
C VAL A 72 6.58 15.18 -9.93
N LYS A 73 6.34 14.16 -10.76
CA LYS A 73 6.97 14.04 -12.08
C LYS A 73 5.90 13.96 -13.17
N VAL A 74 6.02 14.84 -14.16
CA VAL A 74 5.19 14.76 -15.38
C VAL A 74 5.78 13.67 -16.27
N MET A 75 5.05 12.58 -16.47
CA MET A 75 5.54 11.44 -17.25
C MET A 75 5.25 11.61 -18.73
N ASN A 76 4.07 12.12 -19.06
CA ASN A 76 3.65 12.44 -20.42
C ASN A 76 2.60 13.56 -20.36
N GLU A 77 2.04 13.95 -21.50
CA GLU A 77 1.04 15.03 -21.61
C GLU A 77 -0.30 14.71 -20.95
N LYS A 78 -0.53 13.47 -20.51
CA LYS A 78 -1.79 13.00 -19.92
C LYS A 78 -1.63 12.42 -18.51
N GLU A 79 -0.40 12.27 -18.02
CA GLU A 79 -0.10 11.63 -16.74
C GLU A 79 0.96 12.36 -15.92
N ILE A 80 0.63 12.58 -14.65
CA ILE A 80 1.52 13.08 -13.61
C ILE A 80 1.62 12.02 -12.52
N PHE A 81 2.84 11.67 -12.14
CA PHE A 81 3.12 10.77 -11.03
C PHE A 81 3.49 11.57 -9.79
N ILE A 82 2.96 11.13 -8.66
CA ILE A 82 3.17 11.72 -7.35
C ILE A 82 3.77 10.66 -6.46
N ARG A 83 4.94 10.96 -5.92
CA ARG A 83 5.62 10.14 -4.94
C ARG A 83 5.73 10.94 -3.66
N ALA A 84 5.21 10.40 -2.57
CA ALA A 84 5.47 10.97 -1.24
C ALA A 84 6.88 10.58 -0.78
N ASN A 85 7.60 11.51 -0.16
CA ASN A 85 8.85 11.19 0.52
C ASN A 85 8.52 10.50 1.84
N LEU A 86 9.03 9.27 2.01
CA LEU A 86 9.06 8.63 3.32
C LEU A 86 10.11 9.38 4.14
N GLY A 87 9.69 10.01 5.25
CA GLY A 87 10.58 10.84 6.07
C GLY A 87 11.90 10.12 6.40
N GLY A 88 13.02 10.75 6.07
CA GLY A 88 14.35 10.17 6.25
C GLY A 88 15.15 9.89 4.98
N GLU A 89 14.81 10.48 3.82
CA GLU A 89 15.66 10.49 2.62
C GLU A 89 16.96 11.31 2.86
N ARG A 90 17.86 10.77 3.69
CA ARG A 90 19.30 11.02 3.63
C ARG A 90 19.89 9.99 2.66
N ASP A 91 20.83 10.46 1.85
CA ASP A 91 21.35 9.93 0.58
C ASP A 91 21.59 8.41 0.39
N ASP A 92 21.52 7.57 1.43
CA ASP A 92 21.89 6.15 1.36
C ASP A 92 20.72 5.16 1.18
N TYR A 93 19.46 5.57 1.38
CA TYR A 93 18.29 4.70 1.17
C TYR A 93 17.90 4.50 -0.31
N PHE A 94 18.60 5.18 -1.23
CA PHE A 94 18.32 5.16 -2.68
C PHE A 94 18.56 3.79 -3.35
N LYS A 95 19.36 2.88 -2.76
CA LYS A 95 19.61 1.56 -3.36
C LYS A 95 18.44 0.59 -3.23
N PHE A 96 17.66 0.66 -2.14
CA PHE A 96 16.50 -0.23 -1.94
C PHE A 96 15.30 0.23 -2.79
N GLN A 97 15.07 1.54 -2.90
CA GLN A 97 13.96 2.12 -3.68
C GLN A 97 14.11 1.97 -5.20
N LYS A 98 15.34 1.91 -5.73
CA LYS A 98 15.58 1.74 -7.17
C LYS A 98 15.12 0.36 -7.69
N ASN A 99 15.06 -0.65 -6.81
CA ASN A 99 14.75 -2.03 -7.16
C ASN A 99 13.32 -2.47 -6.81
N TYR A 100 12.69 -1.89 -5.78
CA TYR A 100 11.38 -2.38 -5.26
C TYR A 100 10.18 -1.47 -5.55
N GLY A 101 10.39 -0.34 -6.24
CA GLY A 101 9.34 0.59 -6.62
C GLY A 101 8.81 1.42 -5.43
N PRO A 102 8.16 2.57 -5.69
CA PRO A 102 7.69 3.45 -4.61
C PRO A 102 6.56 2.78 -3.83
N LEU A 103 6.64 2.79 -2.49
CA LEU A 103 5.57 2.33 -1.60
C LEU A 103 4.25 3.12 -1.76
N LEU A 104 4.33 4.31 -2.38
CA LEU A 104 3.25 5.29 -2.53
C LEU A 104 3.25 5.89 -3.94
N LEU A 105 2.19 5.65 -4.70
CA LEU A 105 2.03 6.13 -6.07
C LEU A 105 0.69 6.85 -6.19
N GLY A 106 0.71 8.17 -6.11
CA GLY A 106 -0.37 8.97 -6.68
C GLY A 106 -0.19 9.03 -8.20
N ARG A 107 -1.26 8.85 -8.96
CA ARG A 107 -1.27 9.07 -10.41
C ARG A 107 -2.41 10.00 -10.73
N ILE A 108 -2.09 11.15 -11.31
CA ILE A 108 -3.08 12.01 -11.92
C ILE A 108 -3.09 11.68 -13.40
N PHE A 109 -4.27 11.42 -13.95
CA PHE A 109 -4.44 11.21 -15.39
C PHE A 109 -5.59 12.06 -15.94
N GLN A 110 -5.47 12.46 -17.20
CA GLN A 110 -6.50 13.18 -17.94
C GLN A 110 -7.22 12.21 -18.88
N SER A 111 -8.54 12.05 -18.68
CA SER A 111 -9.42 11.24 -19.55
C SER A 111 -10.60 12.08 -19.97
N ASP A 112 -10.86 12.20 -21.27
CA ASP A 112 -12.04 12.88 -21.84
C ASP A 112 -12.31 14.27 -21.22
N GLN A 113 -11.25 15.07 -21.07
CA GLN A 113 -11.24 16.41 -20.44
C GLN A 113 -11.45 16.42 -18.91
N GLU A 114 -11.61 15.27 -18.27
CA GLU A 114 -11.69 15.15 -16.82
C GLU A 114 -10.34 14.79 -16.21
N LEU A 115 -10.02 15.40 -15.06
CA LEU A 115 -8.82 15.14 -14.30
C LEU A 115 -9.13 14.22 -13.13
N TRP A 116 -8.40 13.11 -13.05
CA TRP A 116 -8.60 12.09 -12.03
C TRP A 116 -7.31 11.82 -11.27
N LEU A 117 -7.38 11.90 -9.94
CA LEU A 117 -6.33 11.46 -9.03
C LEU A 117 -6.62 10.04 -8.56
N GLU A 118 -5.73 9.12 -8.89
CA GLU A 118 -5.69 7.77 -8.36
C GLU A 118 -4.63 7.68 -7.27
N ILE A 119 -5.07 7.32 -6.08
CA ILE A 119 -4.18 7.03 -4.97
C ILE A 119 -4.00 5.52 -4.95
N ARG A 120 -2.77 5.06 -5.17
CA ARG A 120 -2.44 3.64 -5.25
C ARG A 120 -1.38 3.25 -4.23
N MET A 121 -1.45 2.00 -3.78
CA MET A 121 -0.50 1.37 -2.88
C MET A 121 0.24 0.26 -3.60
N ALA A 122 1.53 0.11 -3.36
CA ALA A 122 2.30 -0.96 -3.98
C ALA A 122 1.88 -2.35 -3.45
N TYR A 123 1.88 -3.37 -4.33
CA TYR A 123 1.63 -4.76 -3.93
C TYR A 123 2.59 -5.29 -2.84
N PRO A 124 3.89 -4.94 -2.82
CA PRO A 124 4.79 -5.33 -1.73
C PRO A 124 4.30 -4.94 -0.34
N THR A 125 3.53 -3.86 -0.21
CA THR A 125 2.95 -3.45 1.08
C THR A 125 1.92 -4.46 1.59
N LEU A 126 1.14 -5.08 0.70
CA LEU A 126 0.21 -6.17 1.06
C LEU A 126 0.99 -7.40 1.55
N VAL A 127 2.06 -7.76 0.85
CA VAL A 127 2.94 -8.88 1.22
C VAL A 127 3.61 -8.63 2.58
N MET A 128 4.06 -7.41 2.83
CA MET A 128 4.65 -7.03 4.12
C MET A 128 3.63 -7.12 5.26
N GLY A 129 2.38 -6.71 5.03
CA GLY A 129 1.30 -6.88 6.00
C GLY A 129 1.03 -8.35 6.33
N LEU A 130 0.96 -9.22 5.30
CA LEU A 130 0.81 -10.66 5.49
C LEU A 130 1.97 -11.24 6.32
N TYR A 131 3.20 -10.85 5.99
CA TYR A 131 4.39 -11.31 6.71
C TYR A 131 4.37 -10.90 8.19
N ILE A 132 4.13 -9.62 8.49
CA ILE A 132 4.07 -9.12 9.88
C ILE A 132 3.00 -9.87 10.67
N SER A 133 1.79 -9.99 10.13
CA SER A 133 0.69 -10.70 10.79
C SER A 133 1.00 -12.16 11.02
N SER A 134 1.64 -12.86 10.06
CA SER A 134 2.05 -14.26 10.21
C SER A 134 3.12 -14.45 11.28
N VAL A 135 4.14 -13.59 11.32
CA VAL A 135 5.23 -13.70 12.32
C VAL A 135 4.70 -13.38 13.72
N SER A 136 3.93 -12.30 13.88
CA SER A 136 3.38 -11.90 15.18
C SER A 136 2.36 -12.91 15.73
N SER A 137 1.56 -13.55 14.86
CA SER A 137 0.65 -14.61 15.29
C SER A 137 1.38 -15.93 15.57
N GLY A 138 2.50 -16.20 14.88
CA GLY A 138 3.41 -17.32 15.16
C GLY A 138 3.95 -17.37 16.59
N LEU A 139 4.15 -16.21 17.22
CA LEU A 139 4.61 -16.11 18.62
C LEU A 139 3.62 -16.70 19.64
N PHE A 140 2.33 -16.81 19.29
CA PHE A 140 1.32 -17.47 20.13
C PHE A 140 1.49 -18.99 20.20
N PHE A 141 2.19 -19.58 19.21
CA PHE A 141 2.46 -21.01 19.15
C PHE A 141 3.74 -21.43 19.88
N THR A 142 4.59 -20.47 20.25
CA THR A 142 5.86 -20.73 20.97
C THR A 142 5.77 -20.54 22.49
N GLY A 143 4.60 -20.17 23.03
CA GLY A 143 4.37 -19.91 24.46
C GLY A 143 3.23 -20.73 25.08
N PRO A 144 2.83 -20.46 26.36
CA PRO A 144 1.74 -21.17 27.04
C PRO A 144 0.35 -20.96 26.39
N GLY A 145 0.24 -20.12 25.35
CA GLY A 145 -0.97 -19.88 24.55
C GLY A 145 -1.31 -20.99 23.54
N PHE A 146 -0.58 -22.11 23.54
CA PHE A 146 -0.74 -23.24 22.62
C PHE A 146 -2.18 -23.80 22.56
N SER A 147 -2.99 -23.59 23.60
CA SER A 147 -4.39 -24.02 23.67
C SER A 147 -5.38 -23.17 22.86
N PHE A 148 -4.94 -22.07 22.23
CA PHE A 148 -5.85 -21.09 21.61
C PHE A 148 -5.52 -20.78 20.15
N ILE A 149 -5.63 -21.77 19.25
CA ILE A 149 -5.48 -21.58 17.79
C ILE A 149 -6.40 -20.46 17.27
N PHE A 150 -7.64 -20.41 17.77
CA PHE A 150 -8.61 -19.36 17.44
C PHE A 150 -8.10 -17.95 17.81
N LEU A 151 -7.38 -17.81 18.93
CA LEU A 151 -6.80 -16.54 19.32
C LEU A 151 -5.67 -16.12 18.38
N GLY A 152 -4.81 -17.06 17.95
CA GLY A 152 -3.77 -16.80 16.95
C GLY A 152 -4.34 -16.33 15.62
N LEU A 153 -5.43 -16.94 15.15
CA LEU A 153 -6.13 -16.52 13.92
C LEU A 153 -6.80 -15.15 14.08
N LEU A 154 -7.44 -14.89 15.22
CA LEU A 154 -8.03 -13.59 15.51
C LEU A 154 -6.97 -12.49 15.53
N VAL A 155 -5.82 -12.74 16.14
CA VAL A 155 -4.67 -11.83 16.14
C VAL A 155 -4.14 -11.62 14.73
N PHE A 156 -3.96 -12.68 13.92
CA PHE A 156 -3.54 -12.57 12.53
C PHE A 156 -4.45 -11.64 11.72
N CYS A 157 -5.76 -11.89 11.74
CA CYS A 157 -6.74 -11.09 11.03
C CYS A 157 -6.79 -9.65 11.54
N SER A 158 -6.70 -9.45 12.85
CA SER A 158 -6.74 -8.13 13.48
C SER A 158 -5.51 -7.30 13.10
N LEU A 159 -4.31 -7.88 13.20
CA LEU A 159 -3.07 -7.22 12.79
C LEU A 159 -3.08 -6.88 11.30
N LEU A 160 -3.51 -7.81 10.44
CA LEU A 160 -3.58 -7.57 9.01
C LEU A 160 -4.56 -6.44 8.68
N GLY A 161 -5.74 -6.46 9.30
CA GLY A 161 -6.75 -5.42 9.14
C GLY A 161 -6.27 -4.05 9.64
N VAL A 162 -5.69 -3.98 10.84
CA VAL A 162 -5.16 -2.74 11.43
C VAL A 162 -4.02 -2.19 10.59
N TYR A 163 -3.05 -3.02 10.20
CA TYR A 163 -1.94 -2.63 9.34
C TYR A 163 -2.45 -2.02 8.04
N PHE A 164 -3.39 -2.70 7.39
CA PHE A 164 -3.94 -2.23 6.13
C PHE A 164 -4.71 -0.91 6.28
N CYS A 165 -5.58 -0.81 7.29
CA CYS A 165 -6.35 0.41 7.58
C CYS A 165 -5.42 1.60 7.89
N PHE A 166 -4.37 1.37 8.67
CA PHE A 166 -3.38 2.38 9.02
C PHE A 166 -2.65 2.89 7.78
N ILE A 167 -2.06 1.98 6.99
CA ILE A 167 -1.34 2.34 5.77
C ILE A 167 -2.27 3.04 4.78
N ARG A 168 -3.47 2.51 4.54
CA ARG A 168 -4.46 3.15 3.67
C ARG A 168 -4.74 4.60 4.09
N GLY A 169 -4.99 4.83 5.37
CA GLY A 169 -5.25 6.16 5.90
C GLY A 169 -4.06 7.10 5.74
N TRP A 170 -2.85 6.59 6.00
CA TRP A 170 -1.61 7.33 5.87
C TRP A 170 -1.30 7.71 4.41
N VAL A 171 -1.34 6.73 3.49
CA VAL A 171 -1.16 6.91 2.03
C VAL A 171 -2.11 7.98 1.48
N ILE A 172 -3.40 7.84 1.78
CA ILE A 172 -4.43 8.76 1.27
C ILE A 172 -4.19 10.17 1.81
N ARG A 173 -3.89 10.30 3.10
CA ARG A 173 -3.64 11.60 3.74
C ARG A 173 -2.43 12.31 3.12
N ASP A 174 -1.33 11.60 2.91
CA ASP A 174 -0.10 12.19 2.40
C ASP A 174 -0.21 12.59 0.93
N ILE A 175 -0.79 11.73 0.07
CA ILE A 175 -1.02 12.09 -1.33
C ILE A 175 -2.00 13.27 -1.44
N ILE A 176 -3.07 13.31 -0.65
CA ILE A 176 -3.99 14.47 -0.62
C ILE A 176 -3.25 15.72 -0.15
N ARG A 177 -2.40 15.64 0.88
CA ARG A 177 -1.62 16.78 1.38
C ARG A 177 -0.69 17.35 0.30
N ILE A 178 -0.03 16.49 -0.47
CA ILE A 178 0.82 16.88 -1.61
C ILE A 178 -0.04 17.53 -2.71
N CYS A 179 -1.13 16.87 -3.11
CA CYS A 179 -2.00 17.37 -4.17
C CYS A 179 -2.61 18.73 -3.82
N ARG A 180 -2.94 19.00 -2.54
CA ARG A 180 -3.47 20.31 -2.10
C ARG A 180 -2.55 21.49 -2.38
N LYS A 181 -1.26 21.26 -2.66
CA LYS A 181 -0.31 22.34 -2.99
C LYS A 181 -0.45 22.86 -4.41
N PHE A 182 -1.01 22.07 -5.32
CA PHE A 182 -1.06 22.41 -6.74
C PHE A 182 -2.36 21.99 -7.44
N CYS A 183 -3.26 21.28 -6.78
CA CYS A 183 -4.57 20.93 -7.31
C CYS A 183 -5.66 21.76 -6.65
N VAL A 184 -6.59 22.29 -7.45
CA VAL A 184 -7.77 23.02 -7.00
C VAL A 184 -8.98 22.08 -7.03
N GLY A 185 -9.81 22.12 -5.99
CA GLY A 185 -11.05 21.32 -5.91
C GLY A 185 -10.97 20.01 -5.12
N LEU A 186 -9.86 19.73 -4.41
CA LEU A 186 -9.80 18.61 -3.45
C LEU A 186 -10.62 18.94 -2.19
N ARG A 187 -11.89 18.54 -2.18
CA ARG A 187 -12.71 18.45 -0.96
C ARG A 187 -12.49 17.11 -0.25
#